data_AF-A0A955XUN6-F1
#
_entry.id   AF-A0A955XUN6-F1
#
_cell.length_a   1.000
_cell.length_b   1.000
_cell.length_c   1.000
_cell.angle_alpha   90.00
_cell.angle_beta   90.00
_cell.angle_gamma   90.00
#
_symmetry.space_group_name_H-M   'P 1'
#
loop_
_entity.id
_entity.type
_entity.pdbx_description
1 polymer ?
#
loop_
_entity_poly.entity_id
_entity_poly.type
_entity_poly.pdbx_seq_one_letter_code
_entity_poly.pdbx_strand_id
1 'polypeptide(L)'
;MFRHSKLPIICLTGLTVLFAGGCDEPVGESPNNQPDISSQSDGRNFQSDATQDAVTLDIEDDMGSDLGADLLADVSTIDAHRFDATRSDAGPHTDTGTGTPDGHADDSWQQPDQEPEPAPQPSFAFFDDLIDSIRGSVPSWATFIYITEGDNGPEFSQVDYADTGDRVDFWPASTIKIYTVTAALELLAVMDMSVDAEATFYHYSGGAWVEDITVSFRQMIFDVFDHSSNSDYTLLLRFCGVDWINTEFLVESNGFQETALMTPYVSDRPYRYSLGEQQRIVVHEGEREETREHSWSGTSYSDPVGCTIYNEDHIANCSSTRDMAEHMRRIIFHEALDPSDRFDIPQDVMDWYRWGGPEDVLRTREHSYATRVYRVFPNAEYYHKAGRVTYYASDLHYVRDPDSGIQYIAAFNTHNESMAVTLDIAEAMARVAANP
;
A
#
# COMPACT_ATOMS: atom_id res chain seq x y z
N MET A 1 -0.04 -24.40 -21.93
CA MET A 1 0.54 -25.65 -21.42
C MET A 1 0.16 -25.73 -19.93
N PHE A 2 -1.03 -26.24 -19.62
CA PHE A 2 -1.63 -26.15 -18.29
C PHE A 2 -1.10 -27.26 -17.35
N ARG A 3 -0.60 -26.89 -16.17
CA ARG A 3 -0.28 -27.84 -15.10
C ARG A 3 -1.27 -27.66 -13.96
N HIS A 4 -2.17 -28.64 -13.82
CA HIS A 4 -2.83 -28.95 -12.56
C HIS A 4 -1.87 -29.77 -11.68
N SER A 5 -1.45 -29.22 -10.56
CA SER A 5 -0.84 -29.98 -9.46
C SER A 5 -1.94 -30.45 -8.50
N LYS A 6 -2.26 -31.73 -8.58
CA LYS A 6 -3.10 -32.45 -7.60
C LYS A 6 -2.27 -32.70 -6.33
N LEU A 7 -2.76 -32.26 -5.18
CA LEU A 7 -2.31 -32.75 -3.88
C LEU A 7 -2.79 -34.20 -3.66
N PRO A 8 -2.01 -35.08 -3.00
CA PRO A 8 -2.46 -36.42 -2.66
C PRO A 8 -3.28 -36.42 -1.36
N ILE A 9 -4.49 -36.96 -1.45
CA ILE A 9 -5.31 -37.36 -0.31
C ILE A 9 -4.68 -38.61 0.32
N ILE A 10 -4.18 -38.51 1.55
CA ILE A 10 -3.80 -39.66 2.37
C ILE A 10 -5.01 -40.03 3.24
N CYS A 11 -5.71 -41.09 2.85
CA CYS A 11 -6.64 -41.80 3.72
C CYS A 11 -5.85 -42.62 4.75
N LEU A 12 -6.06 -42.36 6.04
CA LEU A 12 -5.72 -43.28 7.11
C LEU A 12 -7.00 -43.80 7.76
N THR A 13 -7.32 -45.06 7.46
CA THR A 13 -8.37 -45.84 8.10
C THR A 13 -7.86 -46.50 9.38
N GLY A 14 -8.55 -46.22 10.49
CA GLY A 14 -9.00 -47.20 11.49
C GLY A 14 -7.98 -47.88 12.41
N LEU A 15 -8.08 -47.59 13.71
CA LEU A 15 -7.99 -48.64 14.73
C LEU A 15 -8.82 -48.27 15.97
N THR A 16 -9.81 -49.12 16.26
CA THR A 16 -10.67 -49.11 17.44
C THR A 16 -10.00 -49.90 18.56
N VAL A 17 -9.93 -49.36 19.79
CA VAL A 17 -9.79 -50.16 21.02
C VAL A 17 -10.72 -49.59 22.09
N LEU A 18 -11.68 -50.41 22.50
CA LEU A 18 -12.50 -50.30 23.71
C LEU A 18 -11.66 -50.63 24.95
N PHE A 19 -11.84 -49.90 26.05
CA PHE A 19 -11.94 -50.49 27.39
C PHE A 19 -12.89 -49.65 28.26
N ALA A 20 -13.74 -50.37 28.98
CA ALA A 20 -14.75 -49.87 29.91
C ALA A 20 -14.36 -50.20 31.36
N GLY A 21 -14.93 -49.42 32.29
CA GLY A 21 -14.94 -49.66 33.75
C GLY A 21 -14.06 -48.66 34.50
N GLY A 22 -14.50 -47.93 35.51
CA GLY A 22 -15.72 -47.97 36.32
C GLY A 22 -15.37 -47.59 37.76
N CYS A 23 -16.27 -46.83 38.39
CA CYS A 23 -16.48 -46.67 39.83
C CYS A 23 -15.71 -45.58 40.63
N ASP A 24 -16.56 -44.80 41.33
CA ASP A 24 -16.44 -44.25 42.70
C ASP A 24 -15.73 -42.91 42.95
N GLU A 25 -16.57 -41.87 43.11
CA GLU A 25 -16.47 -40.84 44.17
C GLU A 25 -16.75 -41.48 45.55
N PRO A 26 -16.23 -40.98 46.72
CA PRO A 26 -16.58 -39.64 47.23
C PRO A 26 -15.57 -38.90 48.16
N VAL A 27 -15.78 -37.57 48.24
CA VAL A 27 -15.72 -36.64 49.40
C VAL A 27 -14.44 -36.56 50.28
N GLY A 28 -13.91 -35.33 50.46
CA GLY A 28 -13.16 -34.97 51.68
C GLY A 28 -12.23 -33.75 51.61
N GLU A 29 -12.72 -32.62 52.12
CA GLU A 29 -12.04 -31.60 52.96
C GLU A 29 -10.68 -30.94 52.57
N SER A 30 -10.74 -29.60 52.47
CA SER A 30 -9.65 -28.61 52.65
C SER A 30 -9.19 -28.59 54.14
N PRO A 31 -7.96 -28.16 54.56
CA PRO A 31 -7.41 -26.82 54.30
C PRO A 31 -5.87 -26.64 54.26
N ASN A 32 -5.46 -25.42 53.85
CA ASN A 32 -4.27 -24.65 54.23
C ASN A 32 -2.88 -25.30 54.24
N ASN A 33 -1.97 -24.76 53.41
CA ASN A 33 -0.69 -24.23 53.91
C ASN A 33 0.06 -23.41 52.84
N GLN A 34 0.32 -22.14 53.16
CA GLN A 34 1.44 -21.38 52.63
C GLN A 34 2.77 -22.04 53.07
N PRO A 35 3.87 -21.76 52.36
CA PRO A 35 4.90 -21.02 53.06
C PRO A 35 5.46 -19.84 52.26
N ASP A 36 5.63 -18.77 53.02
CA ASP A 36 6.48 -17.61 52.82
C ASP A 36 7.96 -18.04 52.79
N ILE A 37 8.71 -17.68 51.75
CA ILE A 37 10.18 -17.63 51.79
C ILE A 37 10.67 -16.37 51.06
N SER A 38 11.04 -15.40 51.88
CA SER A 38 12.00 -14.35 51.60
C SER A 38 13.41 -14.92 51.37
N SER A 39 14.10 -14.48 50.32
CA SER A 39 15.56 -14.34 50.37
C SER A 39 16.05 -13.26 49.40
N GLN A 40 16.56 -12.19 50.00
CA GLN A 40 17.43 -11.19 49.37
C GLN A 40 18.76 -11.83 48.96
N SER A 41 19.29 -11.46 47.79
CA SER A 41 20.73 -11.24 47.58
C SER A 41 20.99 -10.47 46.28
N ASP A 42 21.38 -9.21 46.45
CA ASP A 42 22.44 -8.45 45.75
C ASP A 42 22.81 -8.78 44.28
N GLY A 43 22.46 -7.83 43.40
CA GLY A 43 23.43 -6.91 42.82
C GLY A 43 24.21 -7.31 41.55
N ARG A 44 23.84 -6.76 40.40
CA ARG A 44 24.58 -5.71 39.62
C ARG A 44 24.04 -5.55 38.18
N ASN A 45 23.75 -4.29 37.85
CA ASN A 45 23.84 -3.60 36.56
C ASN A 45 23.40 -4.30 35.26
N PHE A 46 22.33 -3.80 34.66
CA PHE A 46 22.38 -3.03 33.40
C PHE A 46 21.14 -2.11 33.37
N GLN A 47 21.35 -0.78 33.35
CA GLN A 47 20.29 0.19 33.06
C GLN A 47 20.10 0.22 31.55
N SER A 48 18.95 -0.24 31.08
CA SER A 48 18.37 0.16 29.80
C SER A 48 17.04 0.84 30.11
N ASP A 49 17.05 2.18 30.11
CA ASP A 49 15.84 2.98 30.09
C ASP A 49 15.19 2.80 28.72
N ALA A 50 14.29 1.84 28.62
CA ALA A 50 13.26 1.77 27.60
C ALA A 50 11.95 1.46 28.34
N THR A 51 11.34 2.49 28.92
CA THR A 51 9.94 2.43 29.32
C THR A 51 9.12 2.40 28.04
N GLN A 52 8.86 1.19 27.54
CA GLN A 52 7.78 0.92 26.60
C GLN A 52 6.47 1.11 27.38
N ASP A 53 5.87 2.28 27.24
CA ASP A 53 4.45 2.40 27.46
C ASP A 53 3.78 1.64 26.32
N ALA A 54 3.10 0.55 26.64
CA ALA A 54 2.13 -0.08 25.76
C ALA A 54 1.00 0.95 25.53
N VAL A 55 1.19 1.80 24.53
CA VAL A 55 0.18 2.77 24.12
C VAL A 55 -0.91 1.99 23.39
N THR A 56 -2.03 1.76 24.07
CA THR A 56 -3.32 1.56 23.40
C THR A 56 -3.58 2.84 22.61
N LEU A 57 -3.14 2.88 21.36
CA LEU A 57 -3.44 3.99 20.48
C LEU A 57 -4.91 3.84 20.10
N ASP A 58 -5.78 4.60 20.78
CA ASP A 58 -7.04 5.02 20.17
C ASP A 58 -6.65 5.87 18.96
N ILE A 59 -6.52 5.22 17.80
CA ILE A 59 -6.37 5.89 16.52
C ILE A 59 -7.75 6.46 16.22
N GLU A 60 -8.04 7.66 16.73
CA GLU A 60 -9.21 8.44 16.33
C GLU A 60 -9.23 8.53 14.80
N ASP A 61 -10.42 8.47 14.20
CA ASP A 61 -10.66 8.74 12.77
C ASP A 61 -10.34 10.23 12.49
N ASP A 62 -9.06 10.61 12.58
CA ASP A 62 -8.60 12.00 12.48
C ASP A 62 -8.30 12.38 11.02
N MET A 63 -9.33 12.22 10.19
CA MET A 63 -9.48 12.94 8.93
C MET A 63 -10.85 13.62 8.93
N GLY A 64 -11.21 14.22 10.07
CA GLY A 64 -12.27 15.21 10.14
C GLY A 64 -11.94 16.33 9.16
N SER A 65 -12.92 16.67 8.33
CA SER A 65 -12.96 17.67 7.26
C SER A 65 -12.60 19.12 7.66
N ASP A 66 -11.96 19.35 8.81
CA ASP A 66 -11.70 20.66 9.40
C ASP A 66 -10.34 21.27 9.05
N LEU A 67 -9.47 20.58 8.29
CA LEU A 67 -8.25 21.20 7.74
C LEU A 67 -8.53 22.13 6.53
N GLY A 68 -9.78 22.19 6.06
CA GLY A 68 -10.17 23.02 4.90
C GLY A 68 -10.34 24.51 5.18
N ALA A 69 -10.53 24.94 6.45
CA ALA A 69 -10.91 26.33 6.72
C ALA A 69 -9.72 27.29 6.91
N ASP A 70 -8.61 26.84 7.52
CA ASP A 70 -7.49 27.73 7.90
C ASP A 70 -6.34 27.80 6.89
N LEU A 71 -6.29 26.89 5.91
CA LEU A 71 -5.26 26.90 4.83
C LEU A 71 -5.69 27.65 3.56
N LEU A 72 -6.97 27.99 3.42
CA LEU A 72 -7.50 28.73 2.25
C LEU A 72 -7.49 30.26 2.42
N ALA A 73 -7.06 30.77 3.57
CA ALA A 73 -7.04 32.21 3.84
C ALA A 73 -5.86 32.98 3.19
N ASP A 74 -4.90 32.29 2.55
CA ASP A 74 -3.65 32.89 2.06
C ASP A 74 -3.40 32.73 0.55
N VAL A 75 -4.48 32.52 -0.24
CA VAL A 75 -4.40 32.42 -1.73
C VAL A 75 -5.12 33.56 -2.45
N SER A 76 -5.60 34.58 -1.72
CA SER A 76 -6.34 35.70 -2.31
C SER A 76 -5.51 36.98 -2.47
N THR A 77 -4.31 36.93 -3.06
CA THR A 77 -3.67 38.10 -3.68
C THR A 77 -2.48 37.69 -4.55
N ILE A 78 -2.75 37.28 -5.80
CA ILE A 78 -1.75 37.40 -6.88
C ILE A 78 -2.39 38.19 -8.01
N ASP A 79 -1.84 39.38 -8.18
CA ASP A 79 -2.23 40.44 -9.09
C ASP A 79 -1.88 40.06 -10.53
N ALA A 80 -2.89 39.94 -11.38
CA ALA A 80 -2.73 39.58 -12.79
C ALA A 80 -2.27 40.81 -13.60
N HIS A 81 -0.96 40.95 -13.80
CA HIS A 81 -0.41 41.86 -14.79
C HIS A 81 0.09 41.13 -16.03
N ARG A 82 -0.76 41.21 -17.07
CA ARG A 82 -0.44 41.43 -18.50
C ARG A 82 0.88 40.85 -19.02
N PHE A 83 0.76 39.80 -19.83
CA PHE A 83 1.66 39.59 -20.97
C PHE A 83 0.86 39.64 -22.27
N ASP A 84 1.20 40.64 -23.08
CA ASP A 84 0.67 40.92 -24.41
C ASP A 84 1.58 40.22 -25.43
N ALA A 85 1.03 39.22 -26.14
CA ALA A 85 1.74 38.50 -27.18
C ALA A 85 1.20 38.91 -28.56
N THR A 86 1.83 39.93 -29.15
CA THR A 86 1.64 40.29 -30.55
C THR A 86 2.35 39.27 -31.44
N ARG A 87 1.56 38.48 -32.18
CA ARG A 87 2.01 37.55 -33.21
C ARG A 87 1.96 38.27 -34.56
N SER A 88 3.12 38.43 -35.21
CA SER A 88 3.25 39.06 -36.53
C SER A 88 3.26 38.03 -37.67
N ASP A 89 2.26 38.17 -38.53
CA ASP A 89 2.24 38.11 -40.00
C ASP A 89 3.20 37.23 -40.83
N ALA A 90 2.51 36.46 -41.67
CA ALA A 90 2.79 35.94 -43.00
C ALA A 90 3.84 36.63 -43.89
N GLY A 91 4.48 35.81 -44.74
CA GLY A 91 5.04 36.23 -46.03
C GLY A 91 5.51 35.05 -46.91
N PRO A 92 5.48 35.15 -48.26
CA PRO A 92 5.16 34.01 -49.14
C PRO A 92 6.21 33.63 -50.21
N HIS A 93 6.04 32.40 -50.75
CA HIS A 93 6.25 31.93 -52.14
C HIS A 93 7.62 31.96 -52.87
N THR A 94 7.68 31.05 -53.86
CA THR A 94 8.64 30.80 -54.97
C THR A 94 9.87 29.96 -54.58
N ASP A 95 10.36 28.99 -55.36
CA ASP A 95 10.40 28.91 -56.82
C ASP A 95 10.53 27.45 -57.33
N THR A 96 10.05 27.23 -58.55
CA THR A 96 10.09 25.98 -59.32
C THR A 96 11.39 25.88 -60.12
N GLY A 97 12.22 24.88 -59.82
CA GLY A 97 13.45 24.59 -60.58
C GLY A 97 13.40 23.21 -61.26
N THR A 98 13.19 23.21 -62.57
CA THR A 98 13.37 22.04 -63.46
C THR A 98 14.86 21.83 -63.74
N GLY A 99 15.44 20.74 -63.24
CA GLY A 99 16.81 20.31 -63.51
C GLY A 99 16.85 18.90 -64.13
N THR A 100 17.60 18.77 -65.22
CA THR A 100 17.86 17.56 -66.03
C THR A 100 18.64 16.47 -65.28
N PRO A 101 18.47 15.17 -65.62
CA PRO A 101 19.21 14.07 -64.99
C PRO A 101 20.54 13.84 -65.72
N ASP A 102 21.63 14.35 -65.18
CA ASP A 102 22.97 13.89 -65.54
C ASP A 102 23.35 12.70 -64.66
N GLY A 103 23.50 11.56 -65.31
CA GLY A 103 23.92 10.31 -64.69
C GLY A 103 25.37 10.37 -64.23
N HIS A 104 25.55 10.47 -62.92
CA HIS A 104 26.75 10.04 -62.23
C HIS A 104 26.35 8.98 -61.22
N ALA A 105 26.86 7.76 -61.42
CA ALA A 105 26.80 6.70 -60.43
C ALA A 105 27.68 7.14 -59.26
N ASP A 106 27.03 7.68 -58.23
CA ASP A 106 27.63 7.92 -56.92
C ASP A 106 27.69 6.57 -56.20
N ASP A 107 28.87 5.95 -56.20
CA ASP A 107 29.24 4.84 -55.31
C ASP A 107 29.45 5.39 -53.88
N SER A 108 28.48 6.14 -53.36
CA SER A 108 28.39 6.43 -51.94
C SER A 108 27.91 5.15 -51.27
N TRP A 109 28.89 4.38 -50.80
CA TRP A 109 28.67 3.31 -49.83
C TRP A 109 27.79 3.88 -48.72
N GLN A 110 26.50 3.53 -48.75
CA GLN A 110 25.58 3.77 -47.66
C GLN A 110 26.25 3.18 -46.43
N GLN A 111 26.71 4.06 -45.53
CA GLN A 111 27.11 3.60 -44.21
C GLN A 111 25.91 2.83 -43.66
N PRO A 112 26.10 1.59 -43.18
CA PRO A 112 25.01 0.86 -42.56
C PRO A 112 24.38 1.79 -41.54
N ASP A 113 23.06 2.00 -41.66
CA ASP A 113 22.29 2.86 -40.77
C ASP A 113 22.78 2.59 -39.35
N GLN A 114 23.56 3.54 -38.80
CA GLN A 114 24.01 3.39 -37.42
C GLN A 114 22.73 3.43 -36.61
N GLU A 115 22.43 2.33 -35.93
CA GLU A 115 21.39 2.32 -34.92
C GLU A 115 21.60 3.57 -34.05
N PRO A 116 20.58 4.44 -33.93
CA PRO A 116 20.72 5.64 -33.13
C PRO A 116 21.23 5.24 -31.75
N GLU A 117 22.26 5.93 -31.25
CA GLU A 117 22.75 5.68 -29.89
C GLU A 117 21.56 5.74 -28.93
N PRO A 118 21.43 4.77 -28.02
CA PRO A 118 20.33 4.76 -27.06
C PRO A 118 20.33 6.09 -26.30
N ALA A 119 19.14 6.64 -26.10
CA ALA A 119 18.99 7.87 -25.33
C ALA A 119 19.67 7.70 -23.95
N PRO A 120 20.38 8.72 -23.46
CA PRO A 120 20.98 8.66 -22.13
C PRO A 120 19.89 8.36 -21.09
N GLN A 121 20.14 7.36 -20.26
CA GLN A 121 19.25 6.98 -19.16
C GLN A 121 19.20 8.12 -18.12
N PRO A 122 18.04 8.36 -17.50
CA PRO A 122 17.90 9.37 -16.45
C PRO A 122 18.82 9.04 -15.25
N SER A 123 19.28 10.07 -14.55
CA SER A 123 20.26 9.95 -13.46
C SER A 123 19.85 10.77 -12.25
N PHE A 124 19.46 10.07 -11.17
CA PHE A 124 19.00 10.66 -9.92
C PHE A 124 20.10 10.80 -8.86
N ALA A 125 21.35 11.04 -9.27
CA ALA A 125 22.51 11.12 -8.37
C ALA A 125 22.41 12.22 -7.29
N PHE A 126 21.51 13.21 -7.46
CA PHE A 126 21.27 14.30 -6.52
C PHE A 126 20.09 14.03 -5.57
N PHE A 127 19.44 12.87 -5.67
CA PHE A 127 18.23 12.55 -4.90
C PHE A 127 18.47 12.64 -3.39
N ASP A 128 19.55 12.02 -2.90
CA ASP A 128 19.91 12.04 -1.48
C ASP A 128 20.17 13.46 -0.97
N ASP A 129 20.99 14.24 -1.69
CA ASP A 129 21.31 15.63 -1.33
C ASP A 129 20.05 16.51 -1.27
N LEU A 130 19.09 16.29 -2.18
CA LEU A 130 17.84 17.02 -2.20
C LEU A 130 16.97 16.68 -0.99
N ILE A 131 16.78 15.40 -0.69
CA ILE A 131 15.99 14.96 0.47
C ILE A 131 16.64 15.44 1.78
N ASP A 132 17.97 15.35 1.89
CA ASP A 132 18.72 15.86 3.05
C ASP A 132 18.53 17.37 3.26
N SER A 133 18.50 18.15 2.19
CA SER A 133 18.30 19.61 2.26
C SER A 133 16.92 20.00 2.83
N ILE A 134 15.94 19.11 2.71
CA ILE A 134 14.54 19.34 3.08
C ILE A 134 14.22 18.78 4.45
N ARG A 135 14.58 17.52 4.71
CA ARG A 135 14.21 16.84 5.96
C ARG A 135 14.93 17.41 7.17
N GLY A 136 16.10 18.04 6.97
CA GLY A 136 16.97 18.46 8.05
C GLY A 136 17.34 17.29 8.97
N SER A 137 16.88 17.32 10.22
CA SER A 137 17.13 16.25 11.20
C SER A 137 15.99 15.22 11.29
N VAL A 138 14.90 15.38 10.54
CA VAL A 138 13.77 14.43 10.56
C VAL A 138 14.22 13.10 9.95
N PRO A 139 14.04 11.96 10.64
CA PRO A 139 14.21 10.64 10.04
C PRO A 139 13.22 10.47 8.88
N SER A 140 13.72 10.05 7.72
CA SER A 140 12.93 9.88 6.51
C SER A 140 13.34 8.62 5.76
N TRP A 141 12.36 8.03 5.08
CA TRP A 141 12.50 6.88 4.21
C TRP A 141 11.85 7.23 2.88
N ALA A 142 12.46 6.84 1.77
CA ALA A 142 11.87 7.12 0.46
C ALA A 142 12.35 6.16 -0.62
N THR A 143 11.41 5.80 -1.49
CA THR A 143 11.64 5.13 -2.77
C THR A 143 10.95 5.95 -3.85
N PHE A 144 11.66 6.18 -4.96
CA PHE A 144 11.16 6.90 -6.12
C PHE A 144 11.36 6.03 -7.37
N ILE A 145 10.32 5.91 -8.18
CA ILE A 145 10.35 5.20 -9.46
C ILE A 145 9.97 6.20 -10.55
N TYR A 146 10.94 6.54 -11.39
CA TYR A 146 10.69 7.32 -12.60
C TYR A 146 10.26 6.40 -13.74
N ILE A 147 9.25 6.83 -14.50
CA ILE A 147 8.70 6.04 -15.60
C ILE A 147 8.97 6.73 -16.94
N THR A 148 9.56 6.00 -17.87
CA THR A 148 9.75 6.41 -19.27
C THR A 148 9.00 5.47 -20.20
N GLU A 149 8.65 5.96 -21.39
CA GLU A 149 8.12 5.10 -22.45
C GLU A 149 9.30 4.42 -23.18
N GLY A 150 9.35 3.10 -23.16
CA GLY A 150 10.28 2.28 -23.95
C GLY A 150 9.60 1.63 -25.14
N ASP A 151 10.38 0.98 -26.00
CA ASP A 151 9.87 0.33 -27.23
C ASP A 151 8.85 -0.79 -26.97
N ASN A 152 8.91 -1.40 -25.78
CA ASN A 152 8.05 -2.52 -25.39
C ASN A 152 7.08 -2.19 -24.24
N GLY A 153 6.89 -0.90 -23.94
CA GLY A 153 6.08 -0.42 -22.83
C GLY A 153 6.87 0.41 -21.81
N PRO A 154 6.29 0.69 -20.63
CA PRO A 154 6.92 1.51 -19.61
C PRO A 154 8.21 0.87 -19.07
N GLU A 155 9.25 1.69 -18.95
CA GLU A 155 10.51 1.36 -18.29
C GLU A 155 10.58 2.07 -16.94
N PHE A 156 11.14 1.40 -15.95
CA PHE A 156 11.13 1.84 -14.55
C PHE A 156 12.55 2.05 -14.05
N SER A 157 12.87 3.28 -13.65
CA SER A 157 14.14 3.63 -13.00
C SER A 157 13.88 3.92 -11.52
N GLN A 158 14.35 3.03 -10.65
CA GLN A 158 14.17 3.16 -9.20
C GLN A 158 15.40 3.74 -8.52
N VAL A 159 15.19 4.62 -7.54
CA VAL A 159 16.19 5.08 -6.59
C VAL A 159 15.60 5.11 -5.18
N ASP A 160 16.40 4.70 -4.20
CA ASP A 160 16.03 4.75 -2.79
C ASP A 160 16.87 5.84 -2.10
N TYR A 161 16.25 6.58 -1.20
CA TYR A 161 16.93 7.60 -0.42
C TYR A 161 17.87 6.94 0.59
N ALA A 162 19.17 7.25 0.55
CA ALA A 162 20.17 6.82 1.54
C ALA A 162 20.09 5.32 1.94
N ASP A 163 19.83 4.44 0.96
CA ASP A 163 19.60 3.00 1.16
C ASP A 163 18.56 2.72 2.28
N THR A 164 17.45 3.46 2.26
CA THR A 164 16.32 3.28 3.19
C THR A 164 15.17 2.47 2.62
N GLY A 165 15.23 2.13 1.33
CA GLY A 165 14.12 1.55 0.58
C GLY A 165 13.58 0.23 1.13
N ASP A 166 14.44 -0.59 1.73
CA ASP A 166 14.13 -1.90 2.33
C ASP A 166 13.94 -1.85 3.85
N ARG A 167 14.05 -0.66 4.47
CA ARG A 167 13.94 -0.56 5.93
C ARG A 167 12.49 -0.59 6.37
N VAL A 168 12.29 -1.18 7.55
CA VAL A 168 10.98 -1.37 8.21
C VAL A 168 10.99 -0.80 9.64
N ASP A 169 11.87 0.17 9.89
CA ASP A 169 12.03 0.85 11.17
C ASP A 169 11.17 2.11 11.31
N PHE A 170 9.98 2.10 10.69
CA PHE A 170 8.97 3.13 10.76
C PHE A 170 7.55 2.55 10.83
N TRP A 171 6.59 3.35 11.29
CA TRP A 171 5.19 2.96 11.27
C TRP A 171 4.55 3.40 9.94
N PRO A 172 4.06 2.48 9.08
CA PRO A 172 3.56 2.82 7.75
C PRO A 172 2.18 3.52 7.78
N ALA A 173 1.48 3.45 8.91
CA ALA A 173 0.22 4.15 9.20
C ALA A 173 -0.93 3.67 8.30
N SER A 174 -1.67 4.58 7.67
CA SER A 174 -2.80 4.21 6.80
C SER A 174 -2.40 3.90 5.36
N THR A 175 -1.13 4.06 4.96
CA THR A 175 -0.72 3.63 3.60
C THR A 175 -0.95 2.13 3.42
N ILE A 176 -0.79 1.33 4.48
CA ILE A 176 -0.91 -0.12 4.42
C ILE A 176 -2.29 -0.58 3.93
N LYS A 177 -3.34 0.21 4.16
CA LYS A 177 -4.73 -0.18 3.84
C LYS A 177 -4.90 -0.55 2.37
N ILE A 178 -4.04 -0.02 1.50
CA ILE A 178 -3.97 -0.37 0.08
C ILE A 178 -3.73 -1.88 -0.14
N TYR A 179 -2.88 -2.52 0.68
CA TYR A 179 -2.61 -3.96 0.62
C TYR A 179 -3.86 -4.79 0.92
N THR A 180 -4.59 -4.45 2.00
CA THR A 180 -5.82 -5.18 2.34
C THR A 180 -6.91 -5.02 1.29
N VAL A 181 -7.00 -3.84 0.65
CA VAL A 181 -7.92 -3.65 -0.48
C VAL A 181 -7.53 -4.59 -1.63
N THR A 182 -6.26 -4.57 -2.05
CA THR A 182 -5.80 -5.39 -3.18
C THR A 182 -5.97 -6.89 -2.90
N ALA A 183 -5.60 -7.33 -1.69
CA ALA A 183 -5.76 -8.71 -1.25
C ALA A 183 -7.23 -9.15 -1.19
N ALA A 184 -8.15 -8.27 -0.79
CA ALA A 184 -9.59 -8.55 -0.80
C ALA A 184 -10.14 -8.66 -2.23
N LEU A 185 -9.66 -7.82 -3.16
CA LEU A 185 -10.05 -7.89 -4.57
C LEU A 185 -9.60 -9.21 -5.22
N GLU A 186 -8.40 -9.71 -4.91
CA GLU A 186 -7.97 -11.04 -5.38
C GLU A 186 -8.84 -12.16 -4.80
N LEU A 187 -9.20 -12.09 -3.52
CA LEU A 187 -10.11 -13.08 -2.92
C LEU A 187 -11.49 -13.07 -3.57
N LEU A 188 -12.03 -11.89 -3.89
CA LEU A 188 -13.28 -11.77 -4.64
C LEU A 188 -13.18 -12.40 -6.02
N ALA A 189 -12.06 -12.17 -6.73
CA ALA A 189 -11.80 -12.79 -8.02
C ALA A 189 -11.78 -14.32 -7.93
N VAL A 190 -11.13 -14.88 -6.90
CA VAL A 190 -11.12 -16.33 -6.63
C VAL A 190 -12.53 -16.87 -6.34
N MET A 191 -13.38 -16.08 -5.68
CA MET A 191 -14.79 -16.41 -5.42
C MET A 191 -15.70 -16.15 -6.64
N ASP A 192 -15.17 -15.58 -7.71
CA ASP A 192 -15.92 -15.10 -8.89
C ASP A 192 -17.07 -14.16 -8.48
N MET A 193 -16.81 -13.27 -7.52
CA MET A 193 -17.76 -12.27 -7.00
C MET A 193 -17.30 -10.86 -7.41
N SER A 194 -18.24 -9.94 -7.66
CA SER A 194 -17.90 -8.54 -7.93
C SER A 194 -17.67 -7.74 -6.66
N VAL A 195 -17.15 -6.52 -6.80
CA VAL A 195 -17.05 -5.55 -5.70
C VAL A 195 -18.40 -5.08 -5.16
N ASP A 196 -19.50 -5.33 -5.89
CA ASP A 196 -20.86 -5.03 -5.43
C ASP A 196 -21.43 -6.11 -4.50
N ALA A 197 -20.73 -7.23 -4.32
CA ALA A 197 -21.10 -8.25 -3.36
C ALA A 197 -21.13 -7.68 -1.93
N GLU A 198 -22.05 -8.18 -1.11
CA GLU A 198 -22.19 -7.83 0.30
C GLU A 198 -21.49 -8.86 1.17
N ALA A 199 -20.65 -8.43 2.11
CA ALA A 199 -20.06 -9.27 3.12
C ALA A 199 -20.80 -9.11 4.44
N THR A 200 -21.34 -10.22 4.97
CA THR A 200 -21.87 -10.28 6.33
C THR A 200 -20.83 -10.92 7.25
N PHE A 201 -20.37 -10.14 8.23
CA PHE A 201 -19.36 -10.53 9.19
C PHE A 201 -20.01 -11.10 10.45
N TYR A 202 -19.47 -12.22 10.92
CA TYR A 202 -19.89 -12.89 12.13
C TYR A 202 -18.72 -13.15 13.05
N HIS A 203 -19.02 -13.24 14.34
CA HIS A 203 -18.09 -13.73 15.35
C HIS A 203 -18.70 -14.88 16.14
N TYR A 204 -17.86 -15.76 16.69
CA TYR A 204 -18.32 -16.89 17.48
C TYR A 204 -18.39 -16.54 18.96
N SER A 205 -19.59 -16.51 19.54
CA SER A 205 -19.83 -16.16 20.94
C SER A 205 -20.91 -17.03 21.57
N GLY A 206 -20.66 -17.49 22.80
CA GLY A 206 -21.65 -18.30 23.53
C GLY A 206 -22.07 -19.61 22.86
N GLY A 207 -21.22 -20.17 21.99
CA GLY A 207 -21.52 -21.39 21.24
C GLY A 207 -22.31 -21.18 19.94
N ALA A 208 -22.55 -19.93 19.54
CA ALA A 208 -23.28 -19.58 18.33
C ALA A 208 -22.54 -18.50 17.52
N TRP A 209 -22.86 -18.44 16.23
CA TRP A 209 -22.45 -17.32 15.38
C TRP A 209 -23.37 -16.14 15.63
N VAL A 210 -22.77 -14.98 15.85
CA VAL A 210 -23.45 -13.71 16.06
C VAL A 210 -23.05 -12.78 14.93
N GLU A 211 -24.05 -12.23 14.25
CA GLU A 211 -23.86 -11.25 13.18
C GLU A 211 -23.35 -9.93 13.77
N ASP A 212 -22.31 -9.39 13.16
CA ASP A 212 -21.76 -8.07 13.49
C ASP A 212 -22.33 -7.00 12.57
N ILE A 213 -22.11 -7.14 11.25
CA ILE A 213 -22.44 -6.14 10.23
C ILE A 213 -22.49 -6.76 8.84
N THR A 214 -23.32 -6.20 7.96
CA THR A 214 -23.32 -6.42 6.52
C THR A 214 -22.93 -5.13 5.80
N VAL A 215 -21.97 -5.20 4.89
CA VAL A 215 -21.50 -4.05 4.08
C VAL A 215 -20.95 -4.55 2.73
N SER A 216 -21.07 -3.74 1.67
CA SER A 216 -20.51 -4.09 0.36
C SER A 216 -19.00 -3.85 0.29
N PHE A 217 -18.30 -4.62 -0.54
CA PHE A 217 -16.87 -4.40 -0.77
C PHE A 217 -16.60 -3.04 -1.41
N ARG A 218 -17.45 -2.60 -2.34
CA ARG A 218 -17.37 -1.26 -2.94
C ARG A 218 -17.35 -0.18 -1.87
N GLN A 219 -18.25 -0.24 -0.89
CA GLN A 219 -18.32 0.74 0.20
C GLN A 219 -17.07 0.69 1.07
N MET A 220 -16.68 -0.50 1.56
CA MET A 220 -15.50 -0.66 2.40
C MET A 220 -14.23 -0.12 1.72
N ILE A 221 -14.05 -0.43 0.44
CA ILE A 221 -12.89 0.03 -0.34
C ILE A 221 -12.95 1.53 -0.54
N PHE A 222 -14.10 2.09 -0.92
CA PHE A 222 -14.27 3.54 -1.07
C PHE A 222 -13.92 4.29 0.23
N ASP A 223 -14.45 3.86 1.37
CA ASP A 223 -14.23 4.51 2.66
C ASP A 223 -12.76 4.43 3.13
N VAL A 224 -12.04 3.37 2.72
CA VAL A 224 -10.58 3.29 2.94
C VAL A 224 -9.81 4.37 2.18
N PHE A 225 -10.28 4.81 1.01
CA PHE A 225 -9.61 5.87 0.25
C PHE A 225 -10.12 7.26 0.59
N ASP A 226 -11.43 7.43 0.67
CA ASP A 226 -12.11 8.72 0.87
C ASP A 226 -11.69 9.43 2.16
N HIS A 227 -11.79 8.74 3.30
CA HIS A 227 -11.45 9.30 4.60
C HIS A 227 -10.55 8.39 5.43
N SER A 228 -9.95 7.37 4.79
CA SER A 228 -9.03 6.47 5.45
C SER A 228 -9.65 5.72 6.63
N SER A 229 -10.87 5.18 6.46
CA SER A 229 -11.62 4.48 7.50
C SER A 229 -10.81 3.36 8.18
N ASN A 230 -10.68 3.41 9.51
CA ASN A 230 -10.08 2.33 10.32
C ASN A 230 -11.01 1.11 10.42
N SER A 231 -12.31 1.36 10.44
CA SER A 231 -13.36 0.34 10.52
C SER A 231 -13.36 -0.56 9.29
N ASP A 232 -13.37 0.04 8.10
CA ASP A 232 -13.43 -0.72 6.83
C ASP A 232 -12.11 -1.42 6.53
N TYR A 233 -10.97 -0.81 6.88
CA TYR A 233 -9.70 -1.51 6.91
C TYR A 233 -9.75 -2.77 7.78
N THR A 234 -10.30 -2.66 9.00
CA THR A 234 -10.40 -3.79 9.92
C THR A 234 -11.32 -4.88 9.36
N LEU A 235 -12.43 -4.53 8.70
CA LEU A 235 -13.31 -5.49 8.03
C LEU A 235 -12.62 -6.16 6.83
N LEU A 236 -11.88 -5.44 6.01
CA LEU A 236 -11.12 -6.02 4.89
C LEU A 236 -10.02 -6.96 5.41
N LEU A 237 -9.32 -6.59 6.49
CA LEU A 237 -8.36 -7.49 7.13
C LEU A 237 -9.04 -8.73 7.73
N ARG A 238 -10.24 -8.59 8.31
CA ARG A 238 -11.08 -9.73 8.74
C ARG A 238 -11.47 -10.61 7.58
N PHE A 239 -11.82 -10.05 6.43
CA PHE A 239 -12.16 -10.83 5.25
C PHE A 239 -10.95 -11.62 4.75
N CYS A 240 -9.80 -10.96 4.59
CA CYS A 240 -8.56 -11.62 4.18
C CYS A 240 -8.12 -12.71 5.16
N GLY A 241 -8.14 -12.41 6.46
CA GLY A 241 -7.55 -13.24 7.50
C GLY A 241 -6.03 -13.08 7.57
N VAL A 242 -5.47 -13.03 8.79
CA VAL A 242 -4.05 -12.69 8.99
C VAL A 242 -3.13 -13.77 8.47
N ASP A 243 -3.48 -15.05 8.61
CA ASP A 243 -2.64 -16.11 8.04
C ASP A 243 -2.59 -16.01 6.51
N TRP A 244 -3.75 -15.99 5.86
CA TRP A 244 -3.80 -15.99 4.39
C TRP A 244 -3.13 -14.77 3.77
N ILE A 245 -3.37 -13.56 4.29
CA ILE A 245 -2.76 -12.36 3.71
C ILE A 245 -1.23 -12.39 3.81
N ASN A 246 -0.65 -13.00 4.86
CA ASN A 246 0.81 -13.05 5.03
C ASN A 246 1.45 -14.32 4.44
N THR A 247 0.71 -15.38 4.15
CA THR A 247 1.27 -16.61 3.56
C THR A 247 1.00 -16.78 2.07
N GLU A 248 -0.01 -16.11 1.54
CA GLU A 248 -0.41 -16.23 0.13
C GLU A 248 -0.23 -14.92 -0.63
N PHE A 249 -0.54 -13.77 -0.02
CA PHE A 249 -0.50 -12.47 -0.70
C PHE A 249 0.82 -11.71 -0.47
N LEU A 250 1.21 -11.45 0.79
CA LEU A 250 2.42 -10.71 1.18
C LEU A 250 3.64 -11.62 1.27
N VAL A 251 4.03 -12.18 0.12
CA VAL A 251 5.17 -13.10 0.00
C VAL A 251 6.14 -12.63 -1.06
N GLU A 252 7.40 -13.04 -0.96
CA GLU A 252 8.47 -12.67 -1.91
C GLU A 252 8.10 -13.03 -3.34
N SER A 253 7.48 -14.20 -3.55
CA SER A 253 7.01 -14.62 -4.88
C SER A 253 5.92 -13.73 -5.47
N ASN A 254 5.27 -12.92 -4.64
CA ASN A 254 4.31 -11.89 -5.05
C ASN A 254 4.89 -10.47 -4.93
N GLY A 255 6.21 -10.32 -4.82
CA GLY A 255 6.91 -9.04 -4.84
C GLY A 255 7.01 -8.32 -3.50
N PHE A 256 6.67 -8.97 -2.38
CA PHE A 256 6.71 -8.36 -1.04
C PHE A 256 7.73 -9.06 -0.16
N GLN A 257 8.79 -8.35 0.21
CA GLN A 257 9.89 -8.91 1.02
C GLN A 257 9.83 -8.43 2.48
N GLU A 258 9.31 -7.24 2.71
CA GLU A 258 9.42 -6.53 3.98
C GLU A 258 8.06 -6.12 4.55
N THR A 259 6.96 -6.68 4.01
CA THR A 259 5.59 -6.31 4.39
C THR A 259 4.90 -7.43 5.16
N ALA A 260 4.33 -7.08 6.31
CA ALA A 260 3.48 -7.97 7.10
C ALA A 260 2.33 -7.18 7.72
N LEU A 261 1.12 -7.76 7.69
CA LEU A 261 -0.10 -7.12 8.20
C LEU A 261 -0.83 -8.01 9.19
N MET A 262 -0.87 -7.55 10.44
CA MET A 262 -1.46 -8.33 11.52
C MET A 262 -2.34 -7.51 12.45
N THR A 263 -2.20 -6.19 12.48
CA THR A 263 -2.82 -5.33 13.50
C THR A 263 -4.11 -4.69 12.96
N PRO A 264 -5.28 -5.03 13.50
CA PRO A 264 -6.51 -4.29 13.21
C PRO A 264 -6.48 -2.91 13.87
N TYR A 265 -7.27 -1.96 13.37
CA TYR A 265 -7.33 -0.60 13.90
C TYR A 265 -8.57 -0.29 14.72
N VAL A 266 -9.55 -1.22 14.77
CA VAL A 266 -10.74 -1.06 15.60
C VAL A 266 -10.87 -2.21 16.59
N SER A 267 -10.97 -1.85 17.87
CA SER A 267 -11.10 -2.77 19.01
C SER A 267 -12.56 -3.06 19.40
N ASP A 268 -13.49 -2.21 18.97
CA ASP A 268 -14.91 -2.30 19.31
C ASP A 268 -15.78 -2.93 18.21
N ARG A 269 -16.86 -3.60 18.62
CA ARG A 269 -17.86 -4.17 17.71
C ARG A 269 -18.71 -3.05 17.09
N PRO A 270 -19.21 -3.22 15.85
CA PRO A 270 -19.24 -4.45 15.06
C PRO A 270 -17.94 -4.74 14.28
N TYR A 271 -17.00 -3.81 14.20
CA TYR A 271 -15.83 -3.92 13.34
C TYR A 271 -14.72 -4.81 13.89
N ARG A 272 -14.61 -4.88 15.22
CA ARG A 272 -13.59 -5.61 15.98
C ARG A 272 -13.08 -6.87 15.29
N TYR A 273 -11.76 -6.98 15.18
CA TYR A 273 -11.08 -8.22 14.84
C TYR A 273 -10.24 -8.71 16.02
N SER A 274 -10.73 -9.70 16.76
CA SER A 274 -9.87 -10.41 17.71
C SER A 274 -9.14 -11.52 16.95
N LEU A 275 -7.83 -11.43 16.80
CA LEU A 275 -7.07 -12.38 15.96
C LEU A 275 -7.30 -13.85 16.37
N GLY A 276 -7.32 -14.13 17.68
CA GLY A 276 -7.56 -15.49 18.21
C GLY A 276 -9.02 -15.95 18.18
N GLU A 277 -9.96 -15.13 17.72
CA GLU A 277 -11.37 -15.50 17.61
C GLU A 277 -11.68 -16.07 16.23
N GLN A 278 -12.50 -17.12 16.20
CA GLN A 278 -12.98 -17.67 14.94
C GLN A 278 -13.86 -16.65 14.20
N GLN A 279 -13.51 -16.38 12.95
CA GLN A 279 -14.24 -15.48 12.06
C GLN A 279 -15.07 -16.30 11.08
N ARG A 280 -16.25 -15.78 10.74
CA ARG A 280 -17.04 -16.23 9.59
C ARG A 280 -17.49 -15.01 8.82
N ILE A 281 -17.27 -15.02 7.53
CA ILE A 281 -17.71 -14.00 6.60
C ILE A 281 -18.51 -14.69 5.52
N VAL A 282 -19.74 -14.25 5.30
CA VAL A 282 -20.60 -14.76 4.24
C VAL A 282 -20.72 -13.68 3.17
N VAL A 283 -20.25 -13.96 1.98
CA VAL A 283 -20.28 -13.07 0.82
C VAL A 283 -21.47 -13.42 -0.06
N HIS A 284 -22.33 -12.45 -0.33
CA HIS A 284 -23.56 -12.61 -1.09
C HIS A 284 -23.56 -11.75 -2.36
N GLU A 285 -23.97 -12.35 -3.47
CA GLU A 285 -24.21 -11.65 -4.73
C GLU A 285 -25.44 -12.25 -5.44
N GLY A 286 -26.58 -11.58 -5.32
CA GLY A 286 -27.86 -12.10 -5.82
C GLY A 286 -28.25 -13.40 -5.11
N GLU A 287 -28.29 -14.52 -5.85
CA GLU A 287 -28.57 -15.85 -5.29
C GLU A 287 -27.29 -16.63 -4.92
N ARG A 288 -26.10 -16.10 -5.22
CA ARG A 288 -24.82 -16.73 -4.90
C ARG A 288 -24.42 -16.39 -3.47
N GLU A 289 -23.81 -17.36 -2.81
CA GLU A 289 -23.29 -17.25 -1.46
C GLU A 289 -21.98 -18.03 -1.35
N GLU A 290 -20.95 -17.39 -0.81
CA GLU A 290 -19.68 -18.03 -0.47
C GLU A 290 -19.37 -17.74 1.00
N THR A 291 -18.98 -18.78 1.75
CA THR A 291 -18.63 -18.64 3.17
C THR A 291 -17.13 -18.82 3.35
N ARG A 292 -16.50 -17.85 4.02
CA ARG A 292 -15.11 -17.92 4.47
C ARG A 292 -15.06 -17.98 5.99
N GLU A 293 -14.51 -19.06 6.53
CA GLU A 293 -14.19 -19.19 7.95
C GLU A 293 -12.69 -19.29 8.14
N HIS A 294 -12.16 -18.59 9.15
CA HIS A 294 -10.74 -18.67 9.50
C HIS A 294 -10.51 -18.25 10.95
N SER A 295 -9.29 -18.49 11.42
CA SER A 295 -8.77 -18.05 12.72
C SER A 295 -7.27 -17.87 12.57
N TRP A 296 -6.68 -16.93 13.30
CA TRP A 296 -5.22 -16.79 13.31
C TRP A 296 -4.55 -18.00 13.98
N SER A 297 -3.51 -18.52 13.33
CA SER A 297 -2.70 -19.65 13.81
C SER A 297 -1.89 -19.37 15.07
N GLY A 298 -1.74 -18.10 15.47
CA GLY A 298 -0.80 -17.67 16.52
C GLY A 298 0.61 -17.39 16.01
N THR A 299 0.84 -17.48 14.69
CA THR A 299 2.15 -17.18 14.07
C THR A 299 2.38 -15.68 13.96
N SER A 300 3.51 -15.17 14.46
CA SER A 300 3.96 -13.82 14.11
C SER A 300 4.55 -13.81 12.71
N TYR A 301 3.93 -13.02 11.83
CA TYR A 301 4.44 -12.70 10.50
C TYR A 301 5.28 -11.41 10.49
N SER A 302 5.28 -10.66 11.59
CA SER A 302 6.10 -9.46 11.75
C SER A 302 7.58 -9.79 12.00
N ASP A 303 7.88 -10.87 12.73
CA ASP A 303 9.25 -11.26 13.03
C ASP A 303 10.08 -11.62 11.77
N PRO A 304 9.58 -12.47 10.83
CA PRO A 304 10.37 -12.87 9.66
C PRO A 304 10.74 -11.73 8.72
N VAL A 305 9.90 -10.69 8.63
CA VAL A 305 10.16 -9.50 7.81
C VAL A 305 10.91 -8.40 8.57
N GLY A 306 11.25 -8.65 9.84
CA GLY A 306 12.09 -7.75 10.65
C GLY A 306 11.39 -6.50 11.15
N CYS A 307 10.06 -6.48 11.29
CA CYS A 307 9.36 -5.33 11.84
C CYS A 307 9.98 -4.96 13.21
N THR A 308 10.27 -3.67 13.44
CA THR A 308 10.90 -3.22 14.70
C THR A 308 9.95 -2.47 15.63
N ILE A 309 8.77 -2.11 15.14
CA ILE A 309 7.72 -1.42 15.92
C ILE A 309 6.53 -2.36 16.07
N TYR A 310 6.54 -3.15 17.15
CA TYR A 310 5.52 -4.18 17.45
C TYR A 310 5.06 -4.11 18.91
N ASN A 311 3.91 -4.71 19.21
CA ASN A 311 3.39 -4.85 20.57
C ASN A 311 4.07 -6.00 21.34
N GLU A 312 3.78 -6.20 22.63
CA GLU A 312 4.41 -7.26 23.45
C GLU A 312 4.26 -8.69 22.85
N ASP A 313 3.25 -8.91 22.02
CA ASP A 313 2.97 -10.19 21.36
C ASP A 313 3.70 -10.35 20.00
N HIS A 314 4.63 -9.45 19.66
CA HIS A 314 5.33 -9.43 18.38
C HIS A 314 4.39 -9.28 17.17
N ILE A 315 3.32 -8.51 17.34
CA ILE A 315 2.32 -8.23 16.31
C ILE A 315 2.50 -6.78 15.85
N ALA A 316 2.66 -6.59 14.54
CA ALA A 316 2.76 -5.28 13.91
C ALA A 316 2.17 -5.26 12.50
N ASN A 317 1.89 -4.05 12.02
CA ASN A 317 1.87 -3.77 10.59
C ASN A 317 3.21 -3.14 10.21
N CYS A 318 3.93 -3.71 9.26
CA CYS A 318 5.13 -3.08 8.70
C CYS A 318 5.19 -3.28 7.19
N SER A 319 5.95 -2.41 6.53
CA SER A 319 6.21 -2.41 5.10
C SER A 319 7.41 -1.50 4.84
N SER A 320 8.12 -1.72 3.74
CA SER A 320 9.20 -0.85 3.27
C SER A 320 8.70 0.13 2.22
N THR A 321 9.40 1.25 1.98
CA THR A 321 8.99 2.17 0.90
C THR A 321 9.13 1.51 -0.48
N ARG A 322 10.03 0.54 -0.61
CA ARG A 322 10.18 -0.26 -1.83
C ARG A 322 8.96 -1.15 -2.08
N ASP A 323 8.51 -1.91 -1.09
CA ASP A 323 7.29 -2.73 -1.20
C ASP A 323 6.05 -1.87 -1.48
N MET A 324 5.97 -0.67 -0.90
CA MET A 324 4.88 0.29 -1.19
C MET A 324 4.91 0.78 -2.63
N ALA A 325 6.09 1.20 -3.12
CA ALA A 325 6.25 1.69 -4.48
C ALA A 325 6.01 0.57 -5.51
N GLU A 326 6.50 -0.64 -5.24
CA GLU A 326 6.25 -1.83 -6.08
C GLU A 326 4.76 -2.17 -6.12
N HIS A 327 4.05 -2.07 -5.01
CA HIS A 327 2.61 -2.29 -4.97
C HIS A 327 1.87 -1.30 -5.88
N MET A 328 2.16 0.00 -5.75
CA MET A 328 1.57 1.03 -6.61
C MET A 328 1.95 0.81 -8.08
N ARG A 329 3.18 0.36 -8.38
CA ARG A 329 3.61 0.03 -9.75
C ARG A 329 2.75 -1.08 -10.35
N ARG A 330 2.52 -2.15 -9.60
CA ARG A 330 1.69 -3.28 -10.04
C ARG A 330 0.23 -2.92 -10.21
N ILE A 331 -0.28 -2.02 -9.38
CA ILE A 331 -1.63 -1.48 -9.57
C ILE A 331 -1.67 -0.65 -10.85
N ILE A 332 -0.91 0.45 -10.92
CA ILE A 332 -0.99 1.45 -11.99
C ILE A 332 -0.63 0.88 -13.37
N PHE A 333 0.36 0.00 -13.44
CA PHE A 333 0.88 -0.55 -14.71
C PHE A 333 0.47 -2.01 -14.95
N HIS A 334 -0.59 -2.49 -14.30
CA HIS A 334 -1.03 -3.88 -14.29
C HIS A 334 -0.98 -4.58 -15.66
N GLU A 335 -1.56 -3.99 -16.70
CA GLU A 335 -1.60 -4.58 -18.04
C GLU A 335 -0.25 -4.57 -18.79
N ALA A 336 0.67 -3.71 -18.38
CA ALA A 336 2.01 -3.58 -18.95
C ALA A 336 3.02 -4.56 -18.33
N LEU A 337 2.70 -5.15 -17.18
CA LEU A 337 3.59 -6.10 -16.51
C LEU A 337 3.49 -7.50 -17.11
N ASP A 338 4.51 -8.32 -16.88
CA ASP A 338 4.41 -9.74 -17.17
C ASP A 338 3.30 -10.38 -16.33
N PRO A 339 2.54 -11.38 -16.83
CA PRO A 339 1.44 -11.98 -16.10
C PRO A 339 1.80 -12.53 -14.71
N SER A 340 3.06 -12.89 -14.45
CA SER A 340 3.53 -13.34 -13.13
C SER A 340 3.66 -12.22 -12.11
N ASP A 341 3.74 -10.97 -12.56
CA ASP A 341 3.92 -9.79 -11.70
C ASP A 341 2.59 -9.03 -11.51
N ARG A 342 1.51 -9.53 -12.10
CA ARG A 342 0.16 -8.97 -12.00
C ARG A 342 -0.57 -9.55 -10.80
N PHE A 343 -1.38 -8.71 -10.18
CA PHE A 343 -2.42 -9.19 -9.26
C PHE A 343 -3.49 -9.96 -10.04
N ASP A 344 -4.03 -11.02 -9.45
CA ASP A 344 -5.10 -11.83 -10.07
C ASP A 344 -6.47 -11.17 -9.87
N ILE A 345 -6.61 -9.96 -10.44
CA ILE A 345 -7.79 -9.10 -10.34
C ILE A 345 -8.32 -8.88 -11.77
N PRO A 346 -9.64 -9.07 -12.02
CA PRO A 346 -10.26 -8.76 -13.30
C PRO A 346 -9.96 -7.32 -13.75
N GLN A 347 -9.68 -7.14 -15.04
CA GLN A 347 -9.23 -5.86 -15.58
C GLN A 347 -10.21 -4.70 -15.31
N ASP A 348 -11.51 -4.96 -15.40
CA ASP A 348 -12.56 -3.97 -15.13
C ASP A 348 -12.59 -3.53 -13.66
N VAL A 349 -12.32 -4.46 -12.74
CA VAL A 349 -12.17 -4.15 -11.30
C VAL A 349 -10.87 -3.39 -11.03
N MET A 350 -9.76 -3.76 -11.69
CA MET A 350 -8.50 -3.02 -11.61
C MET A 350 -8.63 -1.60 -12.19
N ASP A 351 -9.37 -1.42 -13.27
CA ASP A 351 -9.64 -0.12 -13.86
C ASP A 351 -10.47 0.77 -12.92
N TRP A 352 -11.51 0.22 -12.27
CA TRP A 352 -12.26 0.94 -11.23
C TRP A 352 -11.36 1.30 -10.05
N TYR A 353 -10.52 0.37 -9.59
CA TYR A 353 -9.61 0.60 -8.47
C TYR A 353 -8.63 1.75 -8.74
N ARG A 354 -8.04 1.79 -9.94
CA ARG A 354 -7.10 2.84 -10.36
C ARG A 354 -7.76 4.17 -10.67
N TRP A 355 -8.72 4.13 -11.60
CA TRP A 355 -9.23 5.31 -12.28
C TRP A 355 -10.49 5.87 -11.63
N GLY A 356 -11.08 5.09 -10.72
CA GLY A 356 -12.37 5.36 -10.12
C GLY A 356 -13.52 5.09 -11.09
N GLY A 357 -14.69 5.56 -10.70
CA GLY A 357 -15.90 5.56 -11.49
C GLY A 357 -16.78 6.74 -11.06
N PRO A 358 -17.99 6.49 -10.54
CA PRO A 358 -18.69 7.47 -9.72
C PRO A 358 -17.90 7.84 -8.46
N GLU A 359 -17.17 6.86 -7.91
CA GLU A 359 -16.31 7.02 -6.73
C GLU A 359 -14.87 7.36 -7.13
N ASP A 360 -14.23 8.22 -6.35
CA ASP A 360 -12.79 8.47 -6.41
C ASP A 360 -12.11 7.48 -5.44
N VAL A 361 -11.41 6.48 -5.99
CA VAL A 361 -10.69 5.45 -5.19
C VAL A 361 -9.21 5.84 -5.07
N LEU A 362 -8.31 5.26 -5.86
CA LEU A 362 -6.91 5.71 -5.86
C LEU A 362 -6.76 7.12 -6.43
N ARG A 363 -7.53 7.44 -7.48
CA ARG A 363 -7.54 8.77 -8.08
C ARG A 363 -8.15 9.77 -7.09
N THR A 364 -7.41 10.83 -6.77
CA THR A 364 -7.94 11.91 -5.93
C THR A 364 -7.92 13.22 -6.70
N ARG A 365 -9.06 13.93 -6.73
CA ARG A 365 -9.18 15.20 -7.47
C ARG A 365 -8.67 16.39 -6.66
N GLU A 366 -8.87 16.38 -5.35
CA GLU A 366 -8.42 17.43 -4.43
C GLU A 366 -7.99 16.80 -3.11
N HIS A 367 -6.69 16.89 -2.78
CA HIS A 367 -6.17 16.40 -1.51
C HIS A 367 -5.04 17.29 -0.97
N SER A 368 -4.94 17.43 0.35
CA SER A 368 -3.91 18.24 0.99
C SER A 368 -2.49 17.75 0.67
N TYR A 369 -2.31 16.44 0.48
CA TYR A 369 -1.03 15.81 0.10
C TYR A 369 -0.59 16.15 -1.33
N ALA A 370 -1.52 16.42 -2.23
CA ALA A 370 -1.21 16.78 -3.63
C ALA A 370 -0.80 18.26 -3.80
N THR A 371 -1.11 19.12 -2.81
CA THR A 371 -1.00 20.58 -2.94
C THR A 371 0.37 21.07 -3.38
N ARG A 372 1.46 20.46 -2.89
CA ARG A 372 2.81 20.87 -3.27
C ARG A 372 3.32 20.20 -4.54
N VAL A 373 2.82 19.01 -4.89
CA VAL A 373 3.05 18.41 -6.21
C VAL A 373 2.46 19.31 -7.30
N TYR A 374 1.26 19.86 -7.09
CA TYR A 374 0.61 20.78 -8.03
C TYR A 374 1.32 22.12 -8.21
N ARG A 375 2.31 22.47 -7.37
CA ARG A 375 3.18 23.63 -7.61
C ARG A 375 4.19 23.37 -8.72
N VAL A 376 4.53 22.10 -8.96
CA VAL A 376 5.46 21.66 -10.01
C VAL A 376 4.69 21.24 -11.25
N PHE A 377 3.61 20.46 -11.08
CA PHE A 377 2.76 19.97 -12.15
C PHE A 377 1.29 20.38 -11.89
N PRO A 378 0.88 21.62 -12.27
CA PRO A 378 -0.45 22.14 -11.93
C PRO A 378 -1.64 21.36 -12.48
N ASN A 379 -1.42 20.58 -13.54
CA ASN A 379 -2.46 19.79 -14.22
C ASN A 379 -2.26 18.27 -14.04
N ALA A 380 -1.37 17.86 -13.12
CA ALA A 380 -1.10 16.45 -12.92
C ALA A 380 -2.32 15.69 -12.39
N GLU A 381 -2.47 14.47 -12.87
CA GLU A 381 -3.30 13.46 -12.23
C GLU A 381 -2.53 12.86 -11.05
N TYR A 382 -3.20 12.75 -9.90
CA TYR A 382 -2.60 12.32 -8.64
C TYR A 382 -3.42 11.17 -8.06
N TYR A 383 -2.73 10.07 -7.80
CA TYR A 383 -3.31 8.82 -7.31
C TYR A 383 -2.58 8.42 -6.06
N HIS A 384 -3.25 8.25 -4.92
CA HIS A 384 -2.50 8.03 -3.68
C HIS A 384 -3.24 7.30 -2.58
N LYS A 385 -2.45 6.86 -1.60
CA LYS A 385 -2.92 6.57 -0.26
C LYS A 385 -1.98 7.24 0.74
N ALA A 386 -2.50 8.20 1.50
CA ALA A 386 -1.78 8.81 2.60
C ALA A 386 -1.89 8.01 3.91
N GLY A 387 -0.95 8.24 4.81
CA GLY A 387 -0.94 7.72 6.17
C GLY A 387 -0.45 8.73 7.20
N ARG A 388 -1.06 8.70 8.38
CA ARG A 388 -0.61 9.45 9.55
C ARG A 388 -0.91 8.65 10.82
N VAL A 389 0.04 8.64 11.75
CA VAL A 389 -0.17 8.18 13.13
C VAL A 389 0.82 8.91 14.02
N THR A 390 0.37 9.49 15.13
CA THR A 390 1.22 10.14 16.15
C THR A 390 2.41 10.94 15.58
N TYR A 391 3.60 10.31 15.47
CA TYR A 391 4.86 10.90 15.01
C TYR A 391 5.29 10.46 13.61
N TYR A 392 4.43 9.80 12.83
CA TYR A 392 4.72 9.35 11.49
C TYR A 392 3.70 9.92 10.51
N ALA A 393 4.21 10.42 9.39
CA ALA A 393 3.43 10.82 8.24
C ALA A 393 4.03 10.15 6.99
N SER A 394 3.17 9.56 6.18
CA SER A 394 3.54 8.80 4.99
C SER A 394 2.62 9.12 3.83
N ASP A 395 3.14 8.90 2.64
CA ASP A 395 2.36 8.95 1.42
C ASP A 395 2.93 7.96 0.40
N LEU A 396 2.01 7.38 -0.36
CA LEU A 396 2.31 6.51 -1.49
C LEU A 396 1.50 7.05 -2.65
N HIS A 397 2.17 7.56 -3.68
CA HIS A 397 1.48 8.17 -4.81
C HIS A 397 2.07 7.79 -6.16
N TYR A 398 1.21 7.82 -7.17
CA TYR A 398 1.55 7.90 -8.58
C TYR A 398 1.10 9.25 -9.13
N VAL A 399 1.96 9.86 -9.95
CA VAL A 399 1.72 11.16 -10.57
C VAL A 399 1.93 11.04 -12.07
N ARG A 400 0.99 11.59 -12.82
CA ARG A 400 1.05 11.73 -14.28
C ARG A 400 0.77 13.17 -14.66
N ASP A 401 1.75 13.84 -15.22
CA ASP A 401 1.56 15.18 -15.78
C ASP A 401 1.27 15.10 -17.28
N PRO A 402 0.03 15.39 -17.74
CA PRO A 402 -0.33 15.29 -19.14
C PRO A 402 0.37 16.33 -20.03
N ASP A 403 0.82 17.46 -19.46
CA ASP A 403 1.44 18.55 -20.21
C ASP A 403 2.88 18.24 -20.60
N SER A 404 3.66 17.68 -19.68
CA SER A 404 5.05 17.25 -19.94
C SER A 404 5.19 15.79 -20.35
N GLY A 405 4.18 14.96 -20.10
CA GLY A 405 4.23 13.51 -20.26
C GLY A 405 4.99 12.79 -19.14
N ILE A 406 5.44 13.51 -18.11
CA ILE A 406 6.21 12.96 -16.98
C ILE A 406 5.31 12.09 -16.11
N GLN A 407 5.85 10.94 -15.69
CA GLN A 407 5.19 9.99 -14.82
C GLN A 407 6.18 9.48 -13.76
N TYR A 408 5.74 9.37 -12.51
CA TYR A 408 6.55 8.79 -11.43
C TYR A 408 5.68 8.17 -10.34
N ILE A 409 6.25 7.23 -9.59
CA ILE A 409 5.72 6.72 -8.33
C ILE A 409 6.67 7.15 -7.22
N ALA A 410 6.12 7.54 -6.08
CA ALA A 410 6.89 7.76 -4.88
C ALA A 410 6.21 7.16 -3.65
N ALA A 411 7.03 6.56 -2.79
CA ALA A 411 6.64 6.10 -1.47
C ALA A 411 7.60 6.68 -0.46
N PHE A 412 7.10 7.31 0.60
CA PHE A 412 7.95 7.86 1.63
C PHE A 412 7.25 7.95 2.98
N ASN A 413 8.09 7.99 4.01
CA ASN A 413 7.68 8.14 5.39
C ASN A 413 8.61 9.15 6.08
N THR A 414 8.07 9.89 7.03
CA THR A 414 8.83 10.82 7.88
C THR A 414 8.40 10.67 9.32
N HIS A 415 9.37 10.63 10.24
CA HIS A 415 9.10 10.64 11.68
C HIS A 415 8.95 12.08 12.19
N ASN A 416 7.77 12.67 11.97
CA ASN A 416 7.38 13.99 12.45
C ASN A 416 5.88 14.06 12.83
N GLU A 417 5.51 15.04 13.67
CA GLU A 417 4.10 15.35 13.95
C GLU A 417 3.46 16.23 12.86
N SER A 418 4.30 17.00 12.15
CA SER A 418 3.89 18.00 11.16
C SER A 418 4.04 17.47 9.74
N MET A 419 2.96 17.56 8.97
CA MET A 419 2.97 17.24 7.54
C MET A 419 3.92 18.11 6.69
N ALA A 420 4.48 19.21 7.23
CA ALA A 420 5.28 20.14 6.44
C ALA A 420 6.46 19.44 5.75
N VAL A 421 7.27 18.65 6.46
CA VAL A 421 8.42 17.97 5.83
C VAL A 421 7.96 16.90 4.85
N THR A 422 6.89 16.17 5.16
CA THR A 422 6.27 15.17 4.26
C THR A 422 5.86 15.82 2.94
N LEU A 423 5.18 16.95 2.99
CA LEU A 423 4.76 17.70 1.80
C LEU A 423 5.97 18.28 1.05
N ASP A 424 7.03 18.71 1.74
CA ASP A 424 8.23 19.28 1.09
C ASP A 424 8.99 18.17 0.34
N ILE A 425 9.04 16.95 0.91
CA ILE A 425 9.58 15.76 0.24
C ILE A 425 8.77 15.43 -1.02
N ALA A 426 7.43 15.46 -0.95
CA ALA A 426 6.59 15.25 -2.13
C ALA A 426 6.87 16.27 -3.24
N GLU A 427 7.03 17.56 -2.90
CA GLU A 427 7.42 18.60 -3.84
C GLU A 427 8.82 18.34 -4.43
N ALA A 428 9.76 17.87 -3.60
CA ALA A 428 11.10 17.51 -4.02
C ALA A 428 11.09 16.42 -5.09
N MET A 429 10.33 15.35 -4.85
CA MET A 429 10.19 14.22 -5.78
C MET A 429 9.57 14.67 -7.10
N ALA A 430 8.58 15.56 -7.07
CA ALA A 430 8.05 16.18 -8.27
C ALA A 430 9.13 16.97 -9.04
N ARG A 431 10.00 17.72 -8.34
CA ARG A 431 11.11 18.48 -8.95
C ARG A 431 12.20 17.57 -9.53
N VAL A 432 12.45 16.43 -8.90
CA VAL A 432 13.33 15.37 -9.43
C VAL A 432 12.78 14.84 -10.73
N ALA A 433 11.49 14.48 -10.76
CA ALA A 433 10.82 14.01 -11.98
C ALA A 433 10.84 15.05 -13.10
N ALA A 434 10.74 16.34 -12.77
CA ALA A 434 10.83 17.44 -13.75
C ALA A 434 12.24 17.64 -14.34
N ASN A 435 13.28 17.11 -13.71
CA ASN A 435 14.68 17.28 -14.11
C ASN A 435 15.48 15.97 -13.93
N PRO A 436 15.12 14.91 -14.69
CA PRO A 436 15.63 13.56 -14.49
C PRO A 436 17.05 13.34 -15.02
#